data_AF-A0A2G6DPA2-F1
#
_entry.id   AF-A0A2G6DPA2-F1
#
_cell.length_a   1.000
_cell.length_b   1.000
_cell.length_c   1.000
_cell.angle_alpha   90.00
_cell.angle_beta   90.00
_cell.angle_gamma   90.00
#
_symmetry.space_group_name_H-M   'P 1'
#
loop_
_entity.id
_entity.type
_entity.pdbx_description
1 polymer ?
#
loop_
_entity_poly.entity_id
_entity_poly.type
_entity_poly.pdbx_seq_one_letter_code
_entity_poly.pdbx_strand_id
1 'polypeptide(L)'
;MNIEFYHKNITSLGDATRAYVEEKLEALEKQTDIRDASVDIAQNKDGMFVMHVTVRAASGTEYNAEETQESVNACVDIIQDELRTQIRRDREKTRDLKRRGGRSLKKKMTIDTNARF
;
A
#
# COMPACT_ATOMS: atom_id res chain seq x y z
N MET A 1 -2.26 12.37 4.92
CA MET A 1 -3.22 11.56 4.14
C MET A 1 -4.65 11.92 4.51
N ASN A 2 -5.58 11.96 3.55
CA ASN A 2 -7.02 12.00 3.84
C ASN A 2 -7.55 10.55 3.85
N ILE A 3 -8.26 10.15 4.90
CA ILE A 3 -8.78 8.78 5.06
C ILE A 3 -10.30 8.83 5.06
N GLU A 4 -10.90 8.18 4.08
CA GLU A 4 -12.35 8.03 3.98
C GLU A 4 -12.75 6.63 4.45
N PHE A 5 -13.68 6.57 5.40
CA PHE A 5 -14.23 5.32 5.92
C PHE A 5 -15.64 5.12 5.39
N TYR A 6 -15.88 3.95 4.80
CA TYR A 6 -17.18 3.48 4.38
C TYR A 6 -17.51 2.20 5.14
N HIS A 7 -18.72 2.13 5.70
CA HIS A 7 -19.18 0.97 6.44
C HIS A 7 -20.51 0.46 5.90
N LYS A 8 -20.60 -0.85 5.69
CA LYS A 8 -21.81 -1.54 5.22
C LYS A 8 -22.23 -2.59 6.23
N ASN A 9 -23.49 -2.53 6.66
CA ASN A 9 -24.10 -3.41 7.66
C ASN A 9 -23.50 -3.32 9.08
N ILE A 10 -22.81 -2.22 9.41
CA ILE A 10 -22.29 -1.94 10.76
C ILE A 10 -22.92 -0.62 11.24
N THR A 11 -23.49 -0.63 12.45
CA THR A 11 -24.21 0.52 13.03
C THR A 11 -23.26 1.65 13.43
N SER A 12 -22.05 1.33 13.91
CA SER A 12 -20.96 2.28 14.17
C SER A 12 -19.65 1.53 14.41
N LEU A 13 -18.54 1.99 13.80
CA LEU A 13 -17.22 1.61 14.29
C LEU A 13 -16.97 2.33 15.62
N GLY A 14 -16.43 1.63 16.61
CA GLY A 14 -15.98 2.28 17.84
C GLY A 14 -14.77 3.18 17.57
N ASP A 15 -14.67 4.31 18.28
CA ASP A 15 -13.59 5.29 18.10
C ASP A 15 -12.20 4.68 18.26
N ALA A 16 -12.05 3.69 19.15
CA ALA A 16 -10.80 2.97 19.36
C ALA A 16 -10.37 2.16 18.12
N THR A 17 -11.31 1.50 17.43
CA THR A 17 -11.04 0.73 16.22
C THR A 17 -10.66 1.65 15.07
N ARG A 18 -11.34 2.80 14.95
CA ARG A 18 -11.01 3.80 13.95
C ARG A 18 -9.60 4.35 14.16
N ALA A 19 -9.27 4.78 15.37
CA ALA A 19 -7.94 5.27 15.71
C ALA A 19 -6.85 4.22 15.42
N TYR A 20 -7.12 2.94 15.70
CA TYR A 20 -6.19 1.85 15.38
C TYR A 20 -5.95 1.71 13.87
N VAL A 21 -7.00 1.80 13.05
CA VAL A 21 -6.87 1.74 11.59
C VAL A 21 -6.09 2.96 11.07
N GLU A 22 -6.40 4.15 11.58
CA GLU A 22 -5.72 5.39 11.21
C GLU A 22 -4.22 5.31 11.52
N GLU A 23 -3.83 4.90 12.74
CA GLU A 23 -2.42 4.72 13.12
C GLU A 23 -1.68 3.74 12.19
N LYS A 24 -2.33 2.63 11.84
CA LYS A 24 -1.74 1.58 11.00
C LYS A 24 -1.55 2.03 9.56
N LEU A 25 -2.48 2.81 9.03
CA LEU A 25 -2.38 3.39 7.69
C LEU A 25 -1.38 4.55 7.65
N GLU A 26 -1.33 5.41 8.67
CA GLU A 26 -0.31 6.46 8.78
C GLU A 26 1.11 5.90 8.81
N ALA A 27 1.30 4.73 9.42
CA ALA A 27 2.59 4.05 9.39
C ALA A 27 3.08 3.70 7.96
N LEU A 28 2.18 3.62 6.97
CA LEU A 28 2.53 3.39 5.56
C LEU A 28 3.12 4.65 4.89
N GLU A 29 2.78 5.86 5.36
CA GLU A 29 3.33 7.12 4.83
C GLU A 29 4.86 7.18 4.95
N LYS A 30 5.45 6.48 5.93
CA LYS A 30 6.91 6.39 6.08
C LYS A 30 7.61 5.74 4.88
N GLN A 31 6.90 4.96 4.08
CA GLN A 31 7.47 4.21 2.95
C GLN A 31 7.22 4.86 1.60
N THR A 32 6.08 5.55 1.44
CA THR A 32 5.65 6.19 0.20
C THR A 32 4.78 7.40 0.52
N ASP A 33 4.82 8.44 -0.32
CA ASP A 33 3.92 9.57 -0.18
C ASP A 33 2.50 9.14 -0.57
N ILE A 34 1.61 9.08 0.42
CA ILE A 34 0.20 8.71 0.25
C ILE A 34 -0.64 9.97 0.13
N ARG A 35 -1.51 10.01 -0.89
CA ARG A 35 -2.44 11.11 -1.11
C ARG A 35 -3.75 10.86 -0.37
N ASP A 36 -4.41 9.77 -0.75
CA ASP A 36 -5.75 9.42 -0.31
C ASP A 36 -5.79 7.93 0.07
N ALA A 37 -6.55 7.59 1.10
CA ALA A 37 -6.86 6.20 1.46
C ALA A 37 -8.37 6.04 1.65
N SER A 38 -8.92 4.97 1.07
CA SER A 38 -10.32 4.58 1.23
C SER A 38 -10.38 3.23 1.93
N VAL A 39 -11.15 3.16 3.00
CA VAL A 39 -11.34 1.97 3.83
C VAL A 39 -12.81 1.58 3.79
N ASP A 40 -13.10 0.45 3.16
CA ASP A 40 -14.43 -0.15 3.09
C ASP A 40 -14.50 -1.31 4.08
N ILE A 41 -15.43 -1.26 5.03
CA ILE A 41 -15.66 -2.34 6.00
C ILE A 41 -17.08 -2.87 5.83
N ALA A 42 -17.21 -4.16 5.57
CA ALA A 42 -18.48 -4.86 5.46
C ALA A 42 -18.54 -6.04 6.43
N GLN A 43 -19.74 -6.38 6.88
CA GLN A 43 -19.97 -7.62 7.64
C GLN A 43 -20.76 -8.63 6.79
N ASN A 44 -20.24 -9.84 6.69
CA ASN A 44 -20.89 -10.96 6.03
C ASN A 44 -21.98 -11.58 6.91
N LYS A 45 -22.88 -12.37 6.28
CA LYS A 45 -23.98 -13.06 6.98
C LYS A 45 -23.48 -14.04 8.05
N ASP A 46 -22.26 -14.56 7.87
CA ASP A 46 -21.60 -15.48 8.80
C ASP A 46 -20.94 -14.76 9.99
N GLY A 47 -21.06 -13.43 10.08
CA GLY A 47 -20.50 -12.61 11.15
C GLY A 47 -19.05 -12.15 10.93
N MET A 48 -18.36 -12.67 9.90
CA MET A 48 -17.01 -12.24 9.53
C MET A 48 -16.98 -10.83 8.96
N PHE A 49 -15.90 -10.09 9.26
CA PHE A 49 -15.62 -8.77 8.70
C PHE A 49 -14.80 -8.91 7.44
N VAL A 50 -15.25 -8.25 6.38
CA VAL A 50 -14.52 -8.06 5.13
C VAL A 50 -14.05 -6.62 5.11
N MET A 51 -12.75 -6.42 4.98
CA MET A 51 -12.16 -5.09 4.84
C MET A 51 -11.48 -4.99 3.49
N HIS A 52 -11.77 -3.92 2.76
CA HIS A 52 -11.11 -3.56 1.52
C HIS A 52 -10.46 -2.19 1.70
N VAL A 53 -9.16 -2.09 1.44
CA VAL A 53 -8.41 -0.85 1.57
C VAL A 53 -7.75 -0.50 0.24
N THR A 54 -8.06 0.69 -0.24
CA THR A 54 -7.42 1.30 -1.40
C THR A 54 -6.55 2.45 -0.94
N VAL A 55 -5.25 2.37 -1.21
CA VAL A 55 -4.27 3.43 -0.94
C VAL A 55 -3.77 4.00 -2.25
N ARG A 56 -3.94 5.31 -2.44
CA ARG A 56 -3.45 6.04 -3.61
C ARG A 56 -2.16 6.79 -3.26
N ALA A 57 -1.07 6.40 -3.90
CA ALA A 57 0.20 7.13 -3.77
C ALA A 57 0.20 8.40 -4.63
N ALA A 58 1.00 9.39 -4.22
CA ALA A 58 1.20 10.63 -4.98
C ALA A 58 1.81 10.39 -6.38
N SER A 59 2.49 9.26 -6.58
CA SER A 59 2.98 8.82 -7.89
C SER A 59 1.87 8.44 -8.89
N GLY A 60 0.62 8.34 -8.42
CA GLY A 60 -0.51 7.81 -9.18
C GLY A 60 -0.62 6.28 -9.13
N THR A 61 0.25 5.59 -8.38
CA THR A 61 0.12 4.14 -8.15
C THR A 61 -0.97 3.88 -7.13
N GLU A 62 -1.87 2.94 -7.44
CA GLU A 62 -2.90 2.47 -6.51
C GLU A 62 -2.49 1.11 -5.93
N TYR A 63 -2.57 0.99 -4.61
CA TYR A 63 -2.36 -0.26 -3.88
C TYR A 63 -3.68 -0.68 -3.27
N ASN A 64 -4.07 -1.93 -3.49
CA ASN A 64 -5.35 -2.46 -3.01
C ASN A 64 -5.08 -3.75 -2.24
N ALA A 65 -5.80 -3.95 -1.16
CA ALA A 65 -5.76 -5.17 -0.37
C ALA A 65 -7.16 -5.45 0.19
N GLU A 66 -7.54 -6.73 0.21
CA GLU A 66 -8.83 -7.20 0.71
C GLU A 66 -8.60 -8.39 1.63
N GLU A 67 -9.18 -8.35 2.82
CA GLU A 67 -9.07 -9.44 3.78
C GLU A 67 -10.35 -9.67 4.56
N THR A 68 -10.57 -10.94 4.91
CA THR A 68 -11.74 -11.38 5.69
C THR A 68 -11.31 -12.06 6.98
N GLN A 69 -11.72 -11.53 8.13
CA GLN A 69 -11.40 -12.08 9.46
C GLN A 69 -12.55 -11.94 10.46
N GLU A 70 -12.42 -12.59 11.61
CA GLU A 70 -13.36 -12.47 12.72
C GLU A 70 -13.34 -11.09 13.40
N SER A 71 -12.26 -10.31 13.22
CA SER A 71 -12.09 -8.99 13.83
C SER A 71 -11.49 -7.99 12.83
N VAL A 72 -11.99 -6.76 12.88
CA VAL A 72 -11.48 -5.63 12.07
C VAL A 72 -9.98 -5.41 12.32
N ASN A 73 -9.52 -5.54 13.57
CA ASN A 73 -8.11 -5.33 13.89
C ASN A 73 -7.20 -6.35 13.19
N ALA A 74 -7.65 -7.61 13.10
CA ALA A 74 -6.93 -8.66 12.40
C ALA A 74 -6.89 -8.41 10.89
N CYS A 75 -8.00 -7.95 10.29
CA CYS A 75 -8.00 -7.51 8.89
C CYS A 75 -6.98 -6.40 8.64
N VAL A 76 -6.94 -5.38 9.51
CA VAL A 76 -6.05 -4.22 9.36
C VAL A 76 -4.58 -4.62 9.42
N ASP A 77 -4.21 -5.51 10.34
CA ASP A 77 -2.83 -5.95 10.47
C ASP A 77 -2.35 -6.72 9.22
N ILE A 78 -3.19 -7.63 8.70
CA ILE A 78 -2.85 -8.39 7.48
C ILE A 78 -2.78 -7.46 6.27
N ILE A 79 -3.78 -6.59 6.10
CA ILE A 79 -3.82 -5.61 5.00
C ILE A 79 -2.62 -4.66 5.05
N GLN A 80 -2.21 -4.22 6.24
CA GLN A 80 -1.03 -3.38 6.39
C GLN A 80 0.22 -4.07 5.84
N ASP A 81 0.44 -5.34 6.19
CA ASP A 81 1.61 -6.10 5.75
C ASP A 81 1.59 -6.38 4.24
N GLU A 82 0.40 -6.63 3.69
CA GLU A 82 0.24 -6.76 2.24
C GLU A 82 0.58 -5.46 1.51
N LEU A 83 -0.01 -4.33 1.94
CA LEU A 83 0.25 -3.01 1.34
C LEU A 83 1.73 -2.63 1.45
N ARG A 84 2.38 -2.88 2.59
CA ARG A 84 3.84 -2.69 2.76
C ARG A 84 4.63 -3.50 1.74
N THR A 85 4.24 -4.74 1.53
CA THR A 85 4.90 -5.63 0.58
C THR A 85 4.75 -5.12 -0.85
N GLN A 86 3.55 -4.67 -1.24
CA GLN A 86 3.28 -4.09 -2.56
C GLN A 86 4.11 -2.82 -2.79
N ILE A 87 4.08 -1.87 -1.84
CA ILE A 87 4.86 -0.61 -1.89
C ILE A 87 6.36 -0.90 -2.02
N ARG A 88 6.88 -1.82 -1.20
CA ARG A 88 8.29 -2.19 -1.23
C ARG A 88 8.71 -2.77 -2.58
N ARG A 89 7.92 -3.71 -3.13
CA ARG A 89 8.20 -4.33 -4.44
C ARG A 89 8.25 -3.29 -5.55
N ASP A 90 7.31 -2.34 -5.56
CA ASP A 90 7.25 -1.30 -6.57
C ASP A 90 8.45 -0.33 -6.49
N ARG A 91 8.82 0.06 -5.28
CA ARG A 91 10.02 0.88 -5.03
C ARG A 91 11.30 0.18 -5.49
N GLU A 92 11.46 -1.10 -5.17
CA GLU A 92 12.62 -1.90 -5.58
C GLU A 92 12.67 -2.05 -7.11
N LYS A 93 11.54 -2.35 -7.76
CA LYS A 93 11.42 -2.42 -9.22
C LYS A 93 11.82 -1.11 -9.90
N THR A 94 11.32 0.01 -9.40
CA THR A 94 11.65 1.35 -9.93
C THR A 94 13.14 1.65 -9.82
N ARG A 95 13.75 1.34 -8.67
CA ARG A 95 15.20 1.51 -8.44
C ARG A 95 16.02 0.65 -9.40
N ASP A 96 15.63 -0.60 -9.59
CA ASP A 96 16.39 -1.55 -10.40
C ASP A 96 16.29 -1.21 -11.90
N LEU A 97 15.12 -0.75 -12.36
CA LEU A 97 14.94 -0.20 -13.71
C LEU A 97 15.81 1.03 -13.95
N LYS A 98 15.85 1.98 -13.01
CA LYS A 98 16.73 3.17 -13.10
C LYS A 98 18.21 2.77 -13.21
N ARG A 99 18.66 1.84 -12.36
CA ARG A 99 20.04 1.33 -12.38
C ARG A 99 20.38 0.64 -13.70
N ARG A 100 19.48 -0.20 -14.20
CA ARG A 100 19.65 -0.90 -15.49
C ARG A 100 19.68 0.10 -16.66
N GLY A 101 18.79 1.09 -16.66
CA GLY A 101 18.75 2.17 -17.65
C GLY A 101 20.06 2.96 -17.68
N GLY A 102 20.56 3.38 -16.51
CA GLY A 102 21.84 4.09 -16.41
C GLY A 102 23.03 3.27 -16.93
N ARG A 103 23.09 1.97 -16.61
CA ARG A 103 24.11 1.05 -17.16
C ARG A 103 24.02 0.92 -18.68
N SER A 104 22.81 0.84 -19.21
CA SER A 104 22.56 0.75 -20.66
C SER A 104 22.97 2.03 -21.40
N LEU A 105 22.62 3.20 -20.86
CA LEU A 105 23.03 4.50 -21.39
C LEU A 105 24.54 4.67 -21.35
N LYS A 106 25.18 4.37 -20.20
CA LYS A 106 26.65 4.40 -20.08
C LYS A 106 27.30 3.52 -21.16
N LYS A 107 26.81 2.30 -21.36
CA LYS A 107 27.31 1.38 -22.40
C LYS A 107 27.19 1.96 -23.82
N LYS A 108 26.12 2.69 -24.12
CA LYS A 108 25.92 3.32 -25.43
C LYS A 108 26.76 4.59 -25.64
N MET A 109 27.11 5.28 -24.56
CA MET A 109 27.85 6.55 -24.62
C MET A 109 29.38 6.36 -24.55
N THR A 110 29.88 5.20 -24.13
CA THR A 110 31.32 4.93 -24.11
C THR A 110 31.87 4.81 -25.54
N ILE A 111 32.81 5.69 -25.89
CA ILE A 111 33.49 5.72 -27.20
C ILE A 111 34.50 4.57 -27.34
N ASP A 112 35.18 4.22 -26.25
CA ASP A 112 36.14 3.11 -26.21
C ASP A 112 35.53 1.85 -25.56
N THR A 113 35.33 0.81 -26.37
CA THR A 113 34.81 -0.49 -25.94
C THR A 113 35.65 -1.16 -24.84
N ASN A 114 36.94 -0.81 -24.70
CA ASN A 114 37.88 -1.40 -23.75
C ASN A 114 37.95 -0.68 -22.40
N ALA A 115 37.47 0.56 -22.27
CA ALA A 115 37.43 1.33 -21.02
C ALA A 115 36.36 0.82 -20.02
N ARG A 116 35.95 -0.44 -20.19
CA ARG A 116 34.74 -1.05 -19.61
C ARG A 116 35.03 -1.91 -18.38
N PHE A 117 36.30 -2.23 -18.15
CA PHE A 117 36.81 -2.94 -16.98
C PHE A 117 37.42 -1.94 -16.00
#